data_AF-A0A1Y2A5C6-F1
#
_entry.id   AF-A0A1Y2A5C6-F1
#
_cell.length_a   1.000
_cell.length_b   1.000
_cell.length_c   1.000
_cell.angle_alpha   90.00
_cell.angle_beta   90.00
_cell.angle_gamma   90.00
#
_symmetry.space_group_name_H-M   'P 1'
#
loop_
_entity.id
_entity.type
_entity.pdbx_description
1 polymer ?
#
loop_
_entity_poly.entity_id
_entity_poly.type
_entity_poly.pdbx_seq_one_letter_code
_entity_poly.pdbx_strand_id
1 'polypeptide(L)'
;MTTKATLEKHRKGLQYRSLPQTIRDAIDMTREIGLEYLWVDALCIVQDDNNDWKQEAKKMGQIYERAYLTIAATASNDVSIGCFPSRKSRVMVSLPCDSSDARKGIFFLAAPRVEPFTELDHAPLNSRGWVLQERMLSNRIIHFAKNQVYWQCSQQFVAEDGSIAYWKDHSPHRHSLSRTMATWAGRPVPHMDSIVERAIVQGYYREHLDQKIWHTWNQVLRFYSRCRLTFPSDKLPALLGMATEMEEVAELQYVEGHWYDHSHPDSFLTSLLWYAADPGGLVQPAQSRASSWSWASMDACPRIPASAFPDKYCL
;
A
#
# COMPACT_ATOMS: atom_id res chain seq x y z
N MET A 1 22.46 -6.89 -5.04
CA MET A 1 21.73 -7.40 -3.86
C MET A 1 22.71 -8.06 -2.89
N THR A 2 22.37 -8.17 -1.61
CA THR A 2 23.18 -8.81 -0.57
C THR A 2 22.91 -10.31 -0.53
N THR A 3 23.98 -11.10 -0.57
CA THR A 3 23.98 -12.55 -0.39
C THR A 3 25.01 -12.91 0.66
N LYS A 4 25.05 -14.16 1.13
CA LYS A 4 26.07 -14.62 2.09
C LYS A 4 27.48 -14.33 1.60
N ALA A 5 27.72 -14.48 0.30
CA ALA A 5 29.02 -14.20 -0.32
C ALA A 5 29.38 -12.71 -0.37
N THR A 6 28.40 -11.81 -0.48
CA THR A 6 28.65 -10.35 -0.59
C THR A 6 28.48 -9.59 0.73
N LEU A 7 27.91 -10.23 1.76
CA LEU A 7 27.60 -9.63 3.05
C LEU A 7 28.80 -8.91 3.69
N GLU A 8 29.93 -9.60 3.87
CA GLU A 8 31.11 -9.00 4.49
C GLU A 8 31.71 -7.85 3.68
N LYS A 9 31.56 -7.89 2.34
CA LYS A 9 31.95 -6.75 1.49
C LYS A 9 31.00 -5.57 1.69
N HIS A 10 29.69 -5.80 1.69
CA HIS A 10 28.69 -4.75 1.87
C HIS A 10 28.79 -4.09 3.26
N ARG A 11 29.14 -4.83 4.31
CA ARG A 11 29.39 -4.28 5.67
C ARG A 11 30.55 -3.29 5.71
N LYS A 12 31.54 -3.42 4.82
CA LYS A 12 32.67 -2.48 4.70
C LYS A 12 32.34 -1.24 3.86
N GLY A 13 31.22 -1.25 3.16
CA GLY A 13 30.77 -0.16 2.31
C GLY A 13 30.28 -0.64 0.95
N LEU A 14 29.37 0.14 0.36
CA LEU A 14 28.84 -0.09 -0.98
C LEU A 14 29.56 0.80 -1.99
N GLN A 15 29.93 0.22 -3.13
CA GLN A 15 30.47 0.99 -4.24
C GLN A 15 29.31 1.70 -4.95
N TYR A 16 29.12 3.00 -4.68
CA TYR A 16 27.98 3.77 -5.18
C TYR A 16 27.72 3.59 -6.69
N ARG A 17 28.77 3.66 -7.53
CA ARG A 17 28.64 3.54 -8.99
C ARG A 17 28.20 2.16 -9.50
N SER A 18 28.36 1.11 -8.71
CA SER A 18 27.90 -0.24 -9.08
C SER A 18 26.45 -0.50 -8.69
N LEU A 19 25.81 0.44 -7.98
CA LEU A 19 24.42 0.30 -7.56
C LEU A 19 23.46 0.64 -8.72
N PRO A 20 22.32 -0.08 -8.83
CA PRO A 20 21.24 0.28 -9.73
C PRO A 20 20.80 1.73 -9.58
N GLN A 21 20.29 2.32 -10.68
CA GLN A 21 19.88 3.73 -10.69
C GLN A 21 18.85 4.05 -9.61
N THR A 22 17.85 3.19 -9.40
CA THR A 22 16.83 3.41 -8.34
C THR A 22 17.43 3.50 -6.94
N ILE A 23 18.46 2.70 -6.65
CA ILE A 23 19.13 2.74 -5.34
C ILE A 23 19.99 4.00 -5.23
N ARG A 24 20.68 4.40 -6.31
CA ARG A 24 21.46 5.64 -6.34
C ARG A 24 20.57 6.86 -6.11
N ASP A 25 19.46 6.96 -6.83
CA ASP A 25 18.48 8.03 -6.67
C ASP A 25 17.93 8.09 -5.25
N ALA A 26 17.62 6.93 -4.65
CA ALA A 26 17.18 6.86 -3.26
C ALA A 26 18.26 7.33 -2.28
N ILE A 27 19.52 6.92 -2.46
CA ILE A 27 20.65 7.37 -1.62
C ILE A 27 20.82 8.89 -1.71
N ASP A 28 20.82 9.43 -2.92
CA ASP A 28 21.02 10.87 -3.13
C ASP A 28 19.87 11.64 -2.50
N MET A 29 18.63 11.20 -2.71
CA MET A 29 17.45 11.80 -2.07
C MET A 29 17.53 11.77 -0.55
N THR A 30 17.86 10.63 0.05
CA THR A 30 18.01 10.47 1.50
C THR A 30 19.00 11.49 2.06
N ARG A 31 20.13 11.71 1.37
CA ARG A 31 21.14 12.70 1.77
C ARG A 31 20.65 14.14 1.60
N GLU A 32 20.02 14.46 0.47
CA GLU A 32 19.51 15.80 0.18
C GLU A 32 18.44 16.24 1.19
N ILE A 33 17.60 15.32 1.67
CA ILE A 33 16.59 15.61 2.71
C ILE A 33 17.18 15.56 4.14
N GLY A 34 18.49 15.36 4.29
CA GLY A 34 19.18 15.39 5.58
C GLY A 34 19.02 14.13 6.45
N LEU A 35 18.68 12.99 5.85
CA LEU A 35 18.61 11.70 6.54
C LEU A 35 19.90 10.90 6.35
N GLU A 36 20.25 10.08 7.35
CA GLU A 36 21.47 9.26 7.33
C GLU A 36 21.19 7.81 6.90
N TYR A 37 20.01 7.28 7.22
CA TYR A 37 19.68 5.86 7.06
C TYR A 37 18.72 5.64 5.89
N LEU A 38 19.05 4.65 5.05
CA LEU A 38 18.20 4.15 3.99
C LEU A 38 18.09 2.63 4.11
N TRP A 39 16.86 2.12 4.11
CA TRP A 39 16.60 0.70 4.04
C TRP A 39 16.16 0.32 2.62
N VAL A 40 16.76 -0.73 2.07
CA VAL A 40 16.40 -1.31 0.77
C VAL A 40 16.43 -2.83 0.94
N ASP A 41 15.32 -3.51 0.67
CA ASP A 41 15.16 -4.97 0.81
C ASP A 41 16.34 -5.76 0.20
N ALA A 42 16.72 -5.42 -1.03
CA ALA A 42 17.79 -6.06 -1.77
C ALA A 42 19.18 -5.85 -1.15
N LEU A 43 19.36 -4.91 -0.24
CA LEU A 43 20.62 -4.62 0.45
C LEU A 43 20.61 -5.05 1.92
N CYS A 44 19.46 -4.90 2.59
CA CYS A 44 19.30 -5.12 4.02
C CYS A 44 18.89 -6.55 4.38
N ILE A 45 18.41 -7.34 3.40
CA ILE A 45 18.05 -8.75 3.57
C ILE A 45 19.05 -9.63 2.80
N VAL A 46 19.53 -10.69 3.43
CA VAL A 46 20.40 -11.71 2.82
C VAL A 46 19.55 -12.63 1.94
N GLN A 47 19.56 -12.38 0.63
CA GLN A 47 18.60 -12.96 -0.32
C GLN A 47 18.69 -14.49 -0.46
N ASP A 48 19.86 -15.07 -0.20
CA ASP A 48 20.12 -16.52 -0.23
C ASP A 48 20.08 -17.18 1.15
N ASP A 49 19.51 -16.49 2.16
CA ASP A 49 19.23 -17.05 3.49
C ASP A 49 17.73 -17.07 3.78
N ASN A 50 17.13 -18.26 3.71
CA ASN A 50 15.70 -18.43 3.98
C ASN A 50 15.30 -18.09 5.43
N ASN A 51 16.21 -18.25 6.40
CA ASN A 51 15.92 -17.90 7.77
C ASN A 51 15.92 -16.37 7.95
N ASP A 52 16.89 -15.68 7.36
CA ASP A 52 16.94 -14.22 7.33
C ASP A 52 15.69 -13.65 6.63
N TRP A 53 15.39 -14.16 5.43
CA TRP A 53 14.20 -13.77 4.68
C TRP A 53 12.91 -13.94 5.50
N LYS A 54 12.72 -15.08 6.19
CA LYS A 54 11.53 -15.30 7.03
C LYS A 54 11.42 -14.32 8.19
N GLN A 55 12.54 -13.93 8.78
CA GLN A 55 12.57 -12.96 9.88
C GLN A 55 12.27 -11.55 9.38
N GLU A 56 12.88 -11.15 8.26
CA GLU A 56 12.72 -9.83 7.68
C GLU A 56 11.34 -9.64 7.03
N ALA A 57 10.80 -10.66 6.36
CA ALA A 57 9.45 -10.64 5.80
C ALA A 57 8.37 -10.32 6.86
N LYS A 58 8.53 -10.85 8.08
CA LYS A 58 7.63 -10.53 9.21
C LYS A 58 7.76 -9.07 9.69
N LYS A 59 8.93 -8.47 9.53
CA LYS A 59 9.20 -7.08 9.93
C LYS A 59 8.85 -6.07 8.84
N MET A 60 8.73 -6.48 7.58
CA MET A 60 8.51 -5.57 6.45
C MET A 60 7.36 -4.60 6.68
N GLY A 61 6.26 -5.06 7.28
CA GLY A 61 5.14 -4.17 7.61
C GLY A 61 5.55 -3.01 8.53
N GLN A 62 6.24 -3.35 9.63
CA GLN A 62 6.73 -2.37 10.60
C GLN A 62 7.82 -1.46 10.02
N ILE A 63 8.65 -1.96 9.10
CA ILE A 63 9.69 -1.17 8.44
C ILE A 63 9.05 -0.02 7.65
N TYR A 64 8.04 -0.30 6.82
CA TYR A 64 7.34 0.74 6.06
C TYR A 64 6.45 1.63 6.94
N GLU A 65 5.79 1.05 7.94
CA GLU A 65 5.00 1.82 8.90
C GLU A 65 5.84 2.84 9.68
N ARG A 66 7.01 2.43 10.14
CA ARG A 66 7.88 3.26 10.99
C ARG A 66 8.92 4.05 10.21
N ALA A 67 8.96 3.90 8.88
CA ALA A 67 9.84 4.69 8.04
C ALA A 67 9.54 6.19 8.20
N TYR A 68 10.59 7.01 8.23
CA TYR A 68 10.42 8.46 8.18
C TYR A 68 9.73 8.87 6.88
N LEU A 69 10.18 8.30 5.76
CA LEU A 69 9.66 8.53 4.42
C LEU A 69 9.93 7.32 3.54
N THR A 70 8.94 6.90 2.76
CA THR A 70 9.10 5.90 1.71
C THR A 70 9.29 6.58 0.35
N ILE A 71 10.33 6.16 -0.38
CA ILE A 71 10.63 6.66 -1.73
C ILE A 71 10.16 5.59 -2.73
N ALA A 72 9.19 5.91 -3.56
CA ALA A 72 8.63 4.97 -4.53
C ALA A 72 8.94 5.39 -5.97
N ALA A 73 9.81 4.65 -6.65
CA ALA A 73 10.06 4.76 -8.10
C ALA A 73 8.84 4.23 -8.90
N THR A 74 7.71 4.90 -8.75
CA THR A 74 6.37 4.37 -9.08
C THR A 74 6.21 4.10 -10.58
N ALA A 75 6.78 4.95 -11.43
CA ALA A 75 6.78 4.78 -12.89
C ALA A 75 7.73 3.70 -13.40
N SER A 76 8.65 3.22 -12.55
CA SER A 76 9.72 2.34 -12.99
C SER A 76 9.26 0.89 -13.10
N ASN A 77 9.59 0.25 -14.23
CA ASN A 77 9.42 -1.19 -14.42
C ASN A 77 10.59 -2.01 -13.85
N ASP A 78 11.76 -1.40 -13.63
CA ASP A 78 12.98 -2.10 -13.22
C ASP A 78 13.94 -1.19 -12.42
N VAL A 79 14.82 -1.80 -11.62
CA VAL A 79 15.78 -1.09 -10.75
C VAL A 79 16.77 -0.21 -11.52
N SER A 80 16.94 -0.43 -12.82
CA SER A 80 17.87 0.31 -13.68
C SER A 80 17.36 1.67 -14.16
N ILE A 81 16.04 1.93 -14.13
CA ILE A 81 15.45 3.16 -14.68
C ILE A 81 15.55 4.34 -13.69
N GLY A 82 15.39 4.08 -12.39
CA GLY A 82 15.44 5.12 -11.37
C GLY A 82 14.10 5.77 -11.02
N CYS A 83 14.19 6.83 -10.21
CA CYS A 83 13.08 7.67 -9.75
C CYS A 83 12.75 8.79 -10.74
N PHE A 84 13.64 9.12 -11.69
CA PHE A 84 13.47 10.30 -12.55
C PHE A 84 13.29 9.90 -14.02
N PRO A 85 12.16 9.28 -14.40
CA PRO A 85 11.91 8.95 -15.79
C PRO A 85 11.79 10.23 -16.63
N SER A 86 12.18 10.16 -17.90
CA SER A 86 11.91 11.25 -18.84
C SER A 86 10.40 11.46 -18.99
N ARG A 87 9.93 12.69 -18.73
CA ARG A 87 8.51 13.05 -18.75
C ARG A 87 8.21 13.90 -19.98
N LYS A 88 7.05 13.68 -20.59
CA LYS A 88 6.55 14.57 -21.64
C LYS A 88 6.19 15.92 -21.03
N SER A 89 6.72 17.00 -21.60
CA SER A 89 6.35 18.36 -21.20
C SER A 89 4.84 18.57 -21.40
N ARG A 90 4.23 19.37 -20.53
CA ARG A 90 2.82 19.74 -20.68
C ARG A 90 2.69 20.73 -21.82
N VAL A 91 1.63 20.57 -22.61
CA VAL A 91 1.20 21.63 -23.51
C VAL A 91 0.58 22.72 -22.63
N MET A 92 1.15 23.92 -22.71
CA MET A 92 0.70 25.08 -21.96
C MET A 92 0.29 26.18 -22.93
N VAL A 93 -0.80 26.87 -22.60
CA VAL A 93 -1.26 28.07 -23.30
C VAL A 93 -0.95 29.27 -22.40
N SER A 94 -0.24 30.26 -22.94
CA SER A 94 0.02 31.52 -22.27
C SER A 94 -1.16 32.48 -22.47
N LEU A 95 -1.72 32.99 -21.38
CA LEU A 95 -2.75 34.02 -21.39
C LEU A 95 -2.19 35.31 -20.77
N PRO A 96 -2.23 36.45 -21.48
CA PRO A 96 -1.89 37.72 -20.87
C PRO A 96 -2.96 38.10 -19.83
N CYS A 97 -2.52 38.56 -18.66
CA CYS A 97 -3.38 39.19 -17.67
C CYS A 97 -2.97 40.64 -17.48
N ASP A 98 -3.87 41.53 -17.92
CA ASP A 98 -3.78 42.95 -17.66
C ASP A 98 -4.79 43.30 -16.56
N SER A 99 -4.44 42.92 -15.32
CA SER A 99 -5.16 43.31 -14.12
C SER A 99 -4.76 44.75 -13.73
N SER A 100 -5.71 45.56 -13.27
CA SER A 100 -5.44 46.89 -12.70
C SER A 100 -4.71 46.84 -11.35
N ASP A 101 -4.64 45.66 -10.73
CA ASP A 101 -3.93 45.39 -9.48
C ASP A 101 -2.51 44.87 -9.74
N ALA A 102 -1.69 44.65 -8.70
CA ALA A 102 -0.27 44.23 -8.80
C ALA A 102 0.00 42.87 -9.50
N ARG A 103 -1.02 42.21 -10.08
CA ARG A 103 -0.95 40.90 -10.76
C ARG A 103 -0.90 41.03 -12.29
N LYS A 104 -0.15 42.00 -12.82
CA LYS A 104 0.15 42.05 -14.25
C LYS A 104 1.14 40.95 -14.61
N GLY A 105 0.87 40.18 -15.67
CA GLY A 105 1.77 39.11 -16.08
C GLY A 105 1.17 38.14 -17.10
N ILE A 106 1.79 36.97 -17.23
CA ILE A 106 1.35 35.88 -18.10
C ILE A 106 0.94 34.70 -17.21
N PHE A 107 -0.30 34.25 -17.37
CA PHE A 107 -0.74 32.97 -16.81
C PHE A 107 -0.45 31.84 -17.80
N PHE A 108 -0.01 30.69 -17.31
CA PHE A 108 0.08 29.47 -18.09
C PHE A 108 -1.06 28.53 -17.70
N LEU A 109 -1.91 28.21 -18.67
CA LEU A 109 -2.93 27.18 -18.51
C LEU A 109 -2.44 25.88 -19.13
N ALA A 110 -2.65 24.77 -18.43
CA ALA A 110 -2.30 23.45 -18.94
C ALA A 110 -3.53 22.54 -18.87
N ALA A 111 -3.70 21.65 -19.86
CA ALA A 111 -4.73 20.63 -19.80
C ALA A 111 -4.57 19.76 -18.54
N PRO A 112 -5.67 19.33 -17.90
CA PRO A 112 -5.60 18.51 -16.70
C PRO A 112 -4.86 17.20 -16.98
N ARG A 113 -4.07 16.75 -16.00
CA ARG A 113 -3.39 15.46 -16.07
C ARG A 113 -4.38 14.31 -15.82
N VAL A 114 -3.92 13.08 -16.08
CA VAL A 114 -4.61 11.88 -15.61
C VAL A 114 -4.85 12.01 -14.11
N GLU A 115 -6.01 11.56 -13.66
CA GLU A 115 -6.37 11.61 -12.26
C GLU A 115 -5.33 10.84 -11.41
N PRO A 116 -4.85 11.41 -10.29
CA PRO A 116 -3.65 10.89 -9.62
C PRO A 116 -3.73 9.44 -9.15
N PHE A 117 -4.85 9.04 -8.52
CA PHE A 117 -5.02 7.67 -8.05
C PHE A 117 -5.09 6.67 -9.21
N THR A 118 -5.72 7.05 -10.31
CA THR A 118 -5.75 6.25 -11.54
C THR A 118 -4.35 6.05 -12.10
N GLU A 119 -3.50 7.09 -12.10
CA GLU A 119 -2.11 6.95 -12.52
C GLU A 119 -1.32 6.01 -11.58
N LEU A 120 -1.47 6.19 -10.27
CA LEU A 120 -0.76 5.35 -9.30
C LEU A 120 -1.22 3.90 -9.37
N ASP A 121 -2.52 3.63 -9.38
CA ASP A 121 -3.08 2.28 -9.30
C ASP A 121 -2.73 1.43 -10.53
N HIS A 122 -2.48 2.06 -11.68
CA HIS A 122 -2.02 1.38 -12.91
C HIS A 122 -0.50 1.49 -13.13
N ALA A 123 0.23 2.07 -12.19
CA ALA A 123 1.67 2.25 -12.32
C ALA A 123 2.41 0.90 -12.21
N PRO A 124 3.52 0.71 -12.94
CA PRO A 124 4.28 -0.53 -12.92
C PRO A 124 4.64 -1.05 -11.54
N LEU A 125 5.12 -0.18 -10.64
CA LEU A 125 5.53 -0.58 -9.30
C LEU A 125 4.35 -1.20 -8.53
N ASN A 126 3.16 -0.59 -8.61
CA ASN A 126 1.96 -1.03 -7.90
C ASN A 126 1.34 -2.32 -8.46
N SER A 127 1.87 -2.84 -9.58
CA SER A 127 1.51 -4.17 -10.07
C SER A 127 2.22 -5.31 -9.33
N ARG A 128 3.17 -5.03 -8.42
CA ARG A 128 3.90 -6.04 -7.63
C ARG A 128 3.19 -6.32 -6.31
N GLY A 129 3.08 -7.60 -5.92
CA GLY A 129 2.30 -8.01 -4.74
C GLY A 129 2.78 -7.41 -3.42
N TRP A 130 4.11 -7.44 -3.19
CA TRP A 130 4.71 -6.84 -2.00
C TRP A 130 4.46 -5.34 -1.88
N VAL A 131 4.45 -4.61 -3.01
CA VAL A 131 4.30 -3.14 -3.04
C VAL A 131 2.97 -2.67 -2.45
N LEU A 132 1.92 -3.49 -2.51
CA LEU A 132 0.65 -3.13 -1.86
C LEU A 132 0.84 -2.87 -0.36
N GLN A 133 1.56 -3.75 0.32
CA GLN A 133 1.90 -3.60 1.73
C GLN A 133 2.77 -2.37 1.95
N GLU A 134 3.79 -2.16 1.10
CA GLU A 134 4.71 -1.01 1.19
C GLU A 134 3.93 0.31 1.12
N ARG A 135 3.00 0.44 0.17
CA ARG A 135 2.17 1.64 -0.03
C ARG A 135 1.13 1.84 1.07
N MET A 136 0.46 0.76 1.50
CA MET A 136 -0.62 0.84 2.49
C MET A 136 -0.12 1.01 3.93
N LEU A 137 1.11 0.62 4.23
CA LEU A 137 1.68 0.79 5.57
C LEU A 137 2.53 2.06 5.70
N SER A 138 3.04 2.61 4.60
CA SER A 138 3.82 3.85 4.64
C SER A 138 3.00 5.06 5.13
N ASN A 139 3.42 5.67 6.24
CA ASN A 139 2.81 6.89 6.78
C ASN A 139 3.07 8.13 5.92
N ARG A 140 4.20 8.15 5.22
CA ARG A 140 4.60 9.19 4.25
C ARG A 140 5.28 8.51 3.07
N ILE A 141 4.83 8.81 1.86
CA ILE A 141 5.38 8.25 0.64
C ILE A 141 5.44 9.31 -0.45
N ILE A 142 6.59 9.39 -1.13
CA ILE A 142 6.75 10.15 -2.36
C ILE A 142 6.71 9.20 -3.54
N HIS A 143 5.74 9.41 -4.42
CA HIS A 143 5.60 8.66 -5.66
C HIS A 143 6.26 9.42 -6.81
N PHE A 144 7.32 8.85 -7.34
CA PHE A 144 7.88 9.26 -8.63
C PHE A 144 7.12 8.59 -9.76
N ALA A 145 5.98 9.17 -10.12
CA ALA A 145 5.11 8.65 -11.17
C ALA A 145 5.52 9.18 -12.56
N LYS A 146 4.79 8.73 -13.58
CA LYS A 146 5.14 8.90 -14.99
C LYS A 146 4.94 10.34 -15.43
N ASN A 147 3.87 10.96 -14.97
CA ASN A 147 3.50 12.32 -15.35
C ASN A 147 4.05 13.36 -14.36
N GLN A 148 4.14 13.01 -13.07
CA GLN A 148 4.57 13.93 -12.01
C GLN A 148 4.95 13.23 -10.72
N VAL A 149 5.46 14.00 -9.77
CA VAL A 149 5.65 13.56 -8.39
C VAL A 149 4.35 13.72 -7.58
N TYR A 150 4.06 12.76 -6.70
CA TYR A 150 2.98 12.87 -5.73
C TYR A 150 3.50 12.68 -4.31
N TRP A 151 3.07 13.54 -3.40
CA TRP A 151 3.21 13.37 -1.95
C TRP A 151 1.93 12.76 -1.39
N GLN A 152 2.06 11.71 -0.58
CA GLN A 152 0.94 11.11 0.14
C GLN A 152 1.32 10.90 1.60
N CYS A 153 0.48 11.41 2.51
CA CYS A 153 0.56 11.14 3.95
C CYS A 153 -0.83 10.88 4.54
N SER A 154 -0.95 10.78 5.86
CA SER A 154 -2.24 10.60 6.54
C SER A 154 -3.19 11.81 6.42
N GLN A 155 -2.69 12.99 6.04
CA GLN A 155 -3.47 14.23 5.99
C GLN A 155 -3.79 14.66 4.56
N GLN A 156 -2.84 14.50 3.64
CA GLN A 156 -2.91 15.11 2.32
C GLN A 156 -2.38 14.19 1.23
N PHE A 157 -2.98 14.33 0.05
CA PHE A 157 -2.43 13.86 -1.21
C PHE A 157 -2.23 15.08 -2.12
N VAL A 158 -0.99 15.38 -2.47
CA VAL A 158 -0.62 16.57 -3.23
C VAL A 158 0.24 16.18 -4.43
N ALA A 159 -0.10 16.71 -5.60
CA ALA A 159 0.70 16.56 -6.79
C ALA A 159 1.71 17.71 -6.96
N GLU A 160 2.77 17.46 -7.73
CA GLU A 160 3.80 18.44 -8.09
C GLU A 160 3.24 19.74 -8.68
N ASP A 161 2.10 19.68 -9.38
CA ASP A 161 1.45 20.85 -9.97
C ASP A 161 0.50 21.60 -9.00
N GLY A 162 0.53 21.25 -7.72
CA GLY A 162 -0.29 21.85 -6.67
C GLY A 162 -1.72 21.32 -6.61
N SER A 163 -2.10 20.38 -7.49
CA SER A 163 -3.41 19.74 -7.38
C SER A 163 -3.51 18.88 -6.12
N ILE A 164 -4.59 19.08 -5.38
CA ILE A 164 -4.92 18.29 -4.19
C ILE A 164 -5.96 17.26 -4.62
N ALA A 165 -5.66 15.98 -4.42
CA ALA A 165 -6.64 14.93 -4.66
C ALA A 165 -7.38 14.63 -3.36
N TYR A 166 -8.71 14.63 -3.41
CA TYR A 166 -9.52 14.13 -2.30
C TYR A 166 -9.42 12.60 -2.27
N TRP A 167 -9.27 12.05 -1.07
CA TRP A 167 -9.20 10.61 -0.86
C TRP A 167 -10.41 9.90 -1.48
N LYS A 168 -10.16 8.91 -2.32
CA LYS A 168 -11.21 8.00 -2.81
C LYS A 168 -11.16 6.72 -1.99
N ASP A 169 -12.30 6.28 -1.50
CA ASP A 169 -12.46 5.02 -0.74
C ASP A 169 -12.13 3.75 -1.56
N HIS A 170 -11.64 3.90 -2.78
CA HIS A 170 -11.37 2.82 -3.74
C HIS A 170 -9.91 2.81 -4.24
N SER A 171 -8.95 3.37 -3.49
CA SER A 171 -7.53 3.23 -3.80
C SER A 171 -6.75 2.75 -2.57
N PRO A 172 -5.69 1.93 -2.75
CA PRO A 172 -4.93 1.38 -1.64
C PRO A 172 -3.98 2.45 -1.09
N HIS A 173 -4.30 3.01 0.07
CA HIS A 173 -3.45 3.96 0.76
C HIS A 173 -3.58 3.85 2.29
N ARG A 174 -2.52 4.26 3.02
CA ARG A 174 -2.45 4.21 4.49
C ARG A 174 -3.66 4.82 5.19
N HIS A 175 -4.11 5.99 4.74
CA HIS A 175 -5.30 6.63 5.32
C HIS A 175 -6.55 5.75 5.28
N SER A 176 -6.75 4.91 4.24
CA SER A 176 -7.90 4.01 4.17
C SER A 176 -7.84 2.95 5.27
N LEU A 177 -6.69 2.29 5.42
CA LEU A 177 -6.47 1.26 6.45
C LEU A 177 -6.56 1.86 7.85
N SER A 178 -5.80 2.93 8.13
CA SER A 178 -5.79 3.59 9.45
C SER A 178 -7.15 4.15 9.84
N ARG A 179 -7.92 4.68 8.88
CA ARG A 179 -9.29 5.17 9.15
C ARG A 179 -10.21 4.03 9.57
N THR A 180 -10.17 2.89 8.88
CA THR A 180 -10.94 1.71 9.29
C THR A 180 -10.55 1.27 10.68
N MET A 181 -9.25 1.19 10.97
CA MET A 181 -8.74 0.76 12.27
C MET A 181 -9.11 1.74 13.40
N ALA A 182 -8.98 3.05 13.17
CA ALA A 182 -9.38 4.07 14.14
C ALA A 182 -10.90 4.04 14.40
N THR A 183 -11.69 3.91 13.33
CA THR A 183 -13.16 3.80 13.46
C THR A 183 -13.54 2.55 14.27
N TRP A 184 -12.90 1.41 14.01
CA TRP A 184 -13.12 0.18 14.76
C TRP A 184 -12.79 0.31 16.24
N ALA A 185 -11.60 0.83 16.54
CA ALA A 185 -11.14 1.00 17.92
C ALA A 185 -11.85 2.15 18.67
N GLY A 186 -12.89 2.76 18.09
CA GLY A 186 -13.61 3.90 18.67
C GLY A 186 -12.74 5.15 18.87
N ARG A 187 -11.65 5.29 18.10
CA ARG A 187 -10.70 6.41 18.20
C ARG A 187 -11.09 7.55 17.26
N PRO A 188 -10.75 8.81 17.60
CA PRO A 188 -10.95 9.94 16.69
C PRO A 188 -10.20 9.73 15.37
N VAL A 189 -10.87 9.97 14.24
CA VAL A 189 -10.26 9.94 12.91
C VAL A 189 -9.86 11.37 12.52
N PRO A 190 -8.57 11.65 12.24
CA PRO A 190 -8.17 12.97 11.76
C PRO A 190 -8.86 13.31 10.43
N HIS A 191 -9.39 14.54 10.32
CA HIS A 191 -9.97 15.09 9.07
C HIS A 191 -11.30 14.47 8.60
N MET A 192 -12.04 13.73 9.45
CA MET A 192 -13.46 13.47 9.20
C MET A 192 -14.30 14.69 9.62
N ASP A 193 -15.27 15.08 8.80
CA ASP A 193 -16.22 16.13 9.14
C ASP A 193 -16.90 15.87 10.49
N SER A 194 -16.96 16.91 11.33
CA SER A 194 -17.52 16.91 12.70
C SER A 194 -18.96 16.39 12.86
N ILE A 195 -19.67 16.16 11.74
CA ILE A 195 -21.01 15.55 11.71
C ILE A 195 -20.90 14.03 11.81
N VAL A 196 -19.92 13.43 11.10
CA VAL A 196 -19.62 12.00 11.18
C VAL A 196 -19.02 11.66 12.54
N GLU A 197 -18.19 12.55 13.09
CA GLU A 197 -17.64 12.44 14.45
C GLU A 197 -18.74 12.45 15.52
N ARG A 198 -19.76 13.32 15.39
CA ARG A 198 -20.93 13.30 16.27
C ARG A 198 -21.77 12.02 16.13
N ALA A 199 -21.94 11.50 14.92
CA ALA A 199 -22.67 10.25 14.68
C ALA A 199 -21.90 8.99 15.15
N ILE A 200 -20.56 8.98 15.04
CA ILE A 200 -19.67 7.90 15.50
C ILE A 200 -19.59 7.88 17.03
N VAL A 201 -19.48 9.04 17.67
CA VAL A 201 -19.37 9.16 19.14
C VAL A 201 -20.72 8.95 19.84
N GLN A 202 -21.86 9.27 19.21
CA GLN A 202 -23.21 9.09 19.78
C GLN A 202 -23.84 7.70 19.53
N GLY A 203 -23.03 6.65 19.33
CA GLY A 203 -23.46 5.26 19.52
C GLY A 203 -24.45 4.69 18.50
N TYR A 204 -24.74 5.40 17.40
CA TYR A 204 -25.84 5.02 16.49
C TYR A 204 -25.46 4.05 15.36
N TYR A 205 -24.19 3.66 15.20
CA TYR A 205 -23.77 2.75 14.11
C TYR A 205 -22.59 1.83 14.47
N ARG A 206 -22.84 0.83 15.33
CA ARG A 206 -21.84 -0.21 15.69
C ARG A 206 -21.90 -1.46 14.80
N GLU A 207 -23.08 -1.90 14.36
CA GLU A 207 -23.26 -2.96 13.33
C GLU A 207 -22.55 -2.61 11.98
N HIS A 208 -22.28 -1.33 11.73
CA HIS A 208 -21.56 -0.88 10.53
C HIS A 208 -20.03 -0.95 10.67
N LEU A 209 -19.48 -1.23 11.85
CA LEU A 209 -18.03 -1.36 12.06
C LEU A 209 -17.51 -2.71 11.56
N ASP A 210 -18.26 -3.79 11.80
CA ASP A 210 -18.01 -5.15 11.27
C ASP A 210 -18.01 -5.15 9.75
N GLN A 211 -19.01 -4.49 9.16
CA GLN A 211 -19.06 -4.25 7.72
C GLN A 211 -17.87 -3.43 7.20
N LYS A 212 -17.31 -2.50 7.98
CA LYS A 212 -16.14 -1.69 7.57
C LYS A 212 -14.84 -2.49 7.55
N ILE A 213 -14.59 -3.34 8.55
CA ILE A 213 -13.41 -4.23 8.53
C ILE A 213 -13.51 -5.21 7.38
N TRP A 214 -14.67 -5.87 7.22
CA TRP A 214 -14.94 -6.75 6.09
C TRP A 214 -14.73 -6.04 4.75
N HIS A 215 -15.27 -4.82 4.60
CA HIS A 215 -15.13 -4.03 3.37
C HIS A 215 -13.66 -3.72 3.11
N THR A 216 -12.92 -3.29 4.14
CA THR A 216 -11.50 -2.93 4.02
C THR A 216 -10.67 -4.13 3.62
N TRP A 217 -10.87 -5.28 4.27
CA TRP A 217 -10.16 -6.50 3.90
C TRP A 217 -10.48 -6.94 2.46
N ASN A 218 -11.75 -6.91 2.05
CA ASN A 218 -12.12 -7.23 0.67
C ASN A 218 -11.53 -6.23 -0.35
N GLN A 219 -11.36 -4.96 0.01
CA GLN A 219 -10.64 -3.99 -0.84
C GLN A 219 -9.16 -4.34 -0.94
N VAL A 220 -8.50 -4.69 0.17
CA VAL A 220 -7.10 -5.19 0.17
C VAL A 220 -6.97 -6.39 -0.76
N LEU A 221 -7.83 -7.40 -0.62
CA LEU A 221 -7.85 -8.59 -1.48
C LEU A 221 -8.10 -8.25 -2.96
N ARG A 222 -8.99 -7.28 -3.23
CA ARG A 222 -9.28 -6.81 -4.60
C ARG A 222 -8.07 -6.15 -5.26
N PHE A 223 -7.29 -5.33 -4.54
CA PHE A 223 -6.05 -4.77 -5.10
C PHE A 223 -4.98 -5.83 -5.22
N TYR A 224 -4.80 -6.63 -4.17
CA TYR A 224 -3.75 -7.64 -4.08
C TYR A 224 -3.87 -8.71 -5.16
N SER A 225 -5.09 -9.17 -5.46
CA SER A 225 -5.34 -10.19 -6.48
C SER A 225 -4.98 -9.75 -7.90
N ARG A 226 -4.86 -8.44 -8.16
CA ARG A 226 -4.40 -7.88 -9.43
C ARG A 226 -2.89 -7.77 -9.52
N CYS A 227 -2.20 -7.92 -8.40
CA CYS A 227 -0.75 -7.85 -8.34
C CYS A 227 -0.11 -9.17 -8.76
N ARG A 228 1.13 -9.07 -9.24
CA ARG A 228 1.99 -10.19 -9.65
C ARG A 228 3.00 -10.48 -8.56
N LEU A 229 3.26 -11.76 -8.35
CA LEU A 229 4.32 -12.23 -7.47
C LEU A 229 5.39 -12.92 -8.30
N THR A 230 6.65 -12.68 -7.97
CA THR A 230 7.78 -13.42 -8.54
C THR A 230 7.78 -14.86 -8.03
N PHE A 231 7.51 -15.05 -6.73
CA PHE A 231 7.43 -16.36 -6.10
C PHE A 231 5.99 -16.62 -5.62
N PRO A 232 5.33 -17.68 -6.10
CA PRO A 232 3.98 -18.02 -5.64
C PRO A 232 3.88 -18.20 -4.13
N SER A 233 4.93 -18.68 -3.46
CA SER A 233 5.01 -18.83 -2.00
C SER A 233 4.77 -17.53 -1.21
N ASP A 234 4.93 -16.37 -1.84
CA ASP A 234 4.81 -15.06 -1.17
C ASP A 234 3.35 -14.58 -1.05
N LYS A 235 2.37 -15.38 -1.48
CA LYS A 235 0.95 -15.00 -1.54
C LYS A 235 0.37 -14.52 -0.20
N LEU A 236 0.71 -15.20 0.89
CA LEU A 236 0.30 -14.80 2.24
C LEU A 236 1.34 -13.88 2.91
N PRO A 237 2.65 -14.16 2.84
CA PRO A 237 3.67 -13.27 3.40
C PRO A 237 3.56 -11.79 2.97
N ALA A 238 3.23 -11.52 1.71
CA ALA A 238 3.12 -10.17 1.18
C ALA A 238 1.90 -9.38 1.70
N LEU A 239 0.96 -10.03 2.39
CA LEU A 239 -0.18 -9.39 3.05
C LEU A 239 0.00 -9.26 4.57
N LEU A 240 1.00 -9.93 5.14
CA LEU A 240 1.09 -10.17 6.57
C LEU A 240 1.10 -8.88 7.40
N GLY A 241 1.80 -7.83 6.95
CA GLY A 241 1.82 -6.55 7.66
C GLY A 241 0.45 -5.88 7.77
N MET A 242 -0.35 -5.93 6.70
CA MET A 242 -1.73 -5.41 6.74
C MET A 242 -2.63 -6.31 7.59
N ALA A 243 -2.44 -7.62 7.50
CA ALA A 243 -3.18 -8.58 8.32
C ALA A 243 -2.89 -8.37 9.81
N THR A 244 -1.63 -8.23 10.22
CA THR A 244 -1.22 -8.00 11.60
C THR A 244 -1.79 -6.71 12.16
N GLU A 245 -1.77 -5.60 11.43
CA GLU A 245 -2.37 -4.34 11.90
C GLU A 245 -3.89 -4.48 12.12
N MET A 246 -4.56 -5.23 11.25
CA MET A 246 -6.00 -5.53 11.42
C MET A 246 -6.26 -6.52 12.57
N GLU A 247 -5.38 -7.51 12.76
CA GLU A 247 -5.42 -8.49 13.85
C GLU A 247 -5.41 -7.81 15.23
N GLU A 248 -4.47 -6.87 15.42
CA GLU A 248 -4.27 -6.11 16.65
C GLU A 248 -5.48 -5.26 17.04
N VAL A 249 -6.23 -4.78 16.05
CA VAL A 249 -7.36 -3.86 16.25
C VAL A 249 -8.68 -4.62 16.34
N ALA A 250 -8.88 -5.63 15.49
CA ALA A 250 -10.12 -6.41 15.40
C ALA A 250 -10.26 -7.44 16.53
N GLU A 251 -9.16 -7.79 17.19
CA GLU A 251 -9.06 -8.93 18.10
C GLU A 251 -9.59 -10.21 17.41
N LEU A 252 -9.17 -10.41 16.16
CA LEU A 252 -9.43 -11.59 15.33
C LEU A 252 -8.08 -12.19 14.97
N GLN A 253 -7.91 -13.50 15.02
CA GLN A 253 -6.66 -14.14 14.62
C GLN A 253 -6.61 -14.34 13.10
N TYR A 254 -5.50 -13.97 12.45
CA TYR A 254 -5.31 -14.21 11.02
C TYR A 254 -4.71 -15.61 10.76
N VAL A 255 -5.41 -16.43 9.97
CA VAL A 255 -5.02 -17.83 9.71
C VAL A 255 -5.14 -18.13 8.22
N GLU A 256 -4.01 -18.34 7.54
CA GLU A 256 -3.95 -18.79 6.13
C GLU A 256 -4.87 -18.00 5.18
N GLY A 257 -5.03 -16.69 5.36
CA GLY A 257 -5.93 -15.86 4.53
C GLY A 257 -7.30 -15.55 5.14
N HIS A 258 -7.63 -16.16 6.27
CA HIS A 258 -8.94 -16.09 6.92
C HIS A 258 -8.83 -15.44 8.30
N TRP A 259 -9.97 -15.04 8.84
CA TRP A 259 -10.09 -14.44 10.17
C TRP A 259 -10.79 -15.44 11.09
N TYR A 260 -10.22 -15.65 12.27
CA TYR A 260 -10.75 -16.54 13.29
C TYR A 260 -11.10 -15.72 14.54
N ASP A 261 -12.38 -15.74 14.93
CA ASP A 261 -12.82 -15.22 16.21
C ASP A 261 -12.91 -16.35 17.23
N HIS A 262 -12.17 -16.22 18.33
CA HIS A 262 -12.25 -17.17 19.45
C HIS A 262 -13.64 -17.18 20.11
N SER A 263 -14.38 -16.07 20.06
CA SER A 263 -15.72 -15.95 20.63
C SER A 263 -16.82 -16.48 19.70
N HIS A 264 -16.60 -16.48 18.39
CA HIS A 264 -17.58 -16.91 17.38
C HIS A 264 -16.93 -17.77 16.29
N PRO A 265 -16.66 -19.07 16.55
CA PRO A 265 -15.99 -19.96 15.60
C PRO A 265 -16.73 -20.14 14.26
N ASP A 266 -18.04 -19.91 14.23
CA ASP A 266 -18.86 -20.01 13.02
C ASP A 266 -18.48 -18.96 11.95
N SER A 267 -17.89 -17.84 12.37
CA SER A 267 -17.34 -16.80 11.47
C SER A 267 -16.24 -17.38 10.59
N PHE A 268 -15.36 -18.21 11.15
CA PHE A 268 -14.30 -18.89 10.41
C PHE A 268 -14.88 -19.86 9.38
N LEU A 269 -15.88 -20.67 9.75
CA LEU A 269 -16.55 -21.59 8.81
C LEU A 269 -17.17 -20.82 7.64
N THR A 270 -17.78 -19.67 7.93
CA THR A 270 -18.36 -18.82 6.90
C THR A 270 -17.30 -18.18 6.00
N SER A 271 -16.10 -17.91 6.54
CA SER A 271 -14.96 -17.45 5.75
C SER A 271 -14.46 -18.50 4.75
N LEU A 272 -14.66 -19.80 5.03
CA LEU A 272 -14.31 -20.90 4.12
C LEU A 272 -15.26 -20.98 2.92
N LEU A 273 -16.41 -20.31 2.96
CA LEU A 273 -17.35 -20.16 1.84
C LEU A 273 -16.95 -19.03 0.88
N TRP A 274 -15.66 -18.69 0.84
CA TRP A 274 -15.14 -17.71 -0.10
C TRP A 274 -15.40 -18.17 -1.54
N TYR A 275 -15.50 -17.19 -2.44
CA TYR A 275 -15.67 -17.45 -3.87
C TYR A 275 -14.82 -16.50 -4.70
N ALA A 276 -14.51 -16.87 -5.93
CA ALA A 276 -13.85 -15.94 -6.86
C ALA A 276 -14.85 -14.91 -7.37
N ALA A 277 -14.46 -13.64 -7.37
CA ALA A 277 -15.26 -12.55 -7.93
C ALA A 277 -15.60 -12.78 -9.42
N ASP A 278 -14.72 -13.47 -10.14
CA ASP A 278 -14.95 -14.00 -11.48
C ASP A 278 -14.76 -15.53 -11.44
N PRO A 279 -15.84 -16.33 -11.54
CA PRO A 279 -15.76 -17.78 -11.51
C PRO A 279 -14.86 -18.37 -12.61
N GLY A 280 -14.77 -17.71 -13.77
CA GLY A 280 -13.88 -18.14 -14.87
C GLY A 280 -12.40 -17.86 -14.60
N GLY A 281 -12.10 -17.09 -13.57
CA GLY A 281 -10.75 -16.67 -13.19
C GLY A 281 -10.07 -17.57 -12.15
N LEU A 282 -10.68 -18.68 -11.72
CA LEU A 282 -10.05 -19.61 -10.77
C LEU A 282 -8.97 -20.45 -11.44
N VAL A 283 -7.70 -20.16 -11.12
CA VAL A 283 -6.56 -20.90 -11.64
C VAL A 283 -5.82 -21.59 -10.50
N GLN A 284 -5.57 -22.89 -10.64
CA GLN A 284 -4.72 -23.62 -9.69
C GLN A 284 -3.24 -23.32 -10.01
N PRO A 285 -2.45 -22.83 -9.03
CA PRO A 285 -1.04 -22.59 -9.24
C PRO A 285 -0.30 -23.92 -9.41
N ALA A 286 0.78 -23.90 -10.20
CA ALA A 286 1.60 -25.09 -10.45
C ALA A 286 2.27 -25.67 -9.18
N GLN A 287 2.44 -24.84 -8.14
CA GLN A 287 3.05 -25.22 -6.87
C GLN A 287 2.10 -24.89 -5.73
N SER A 288 1.96 -25.84 -4.79
CA SER A 288 1.23 -25.61 -3.55
C SER A 288 1.94 -24.53 -2.71
N ARG A 289 1.16 -23.57 -2.22
CA ARG A 289 1.66 -22.37 -1.52
C ARG A 289 0.84 -21.97 -0.29
N ALA A 290 -0.29 -22.65 -0.07
CA ALA A 290 -1.18 -22.46 1.07
C ALA A 290 -2.03 -23.73 1.23
N SER A 291 -2.71 -23.86 2.35
CA SER A 291 -3.64 -24.97 2.62
C SER A 291 -4.77 -25.02 1.57
N SER A 292 -5.21 -26.21 1.16
CA SER A 292 -6.15 -26.36 0.03
C SER A 292 -7.54 -25.74 0.24
N TRP A 293 -7.92 -25.47 1.48
CA TRP A 293 -9.17 -24.79 1.84
C TRP A 293 -9.04 -23.26 1.81
N SER A 294 -7.80 -22.73 1.83
CA SER A 294 -7.55 -21.30 1.79
C SER A 294 -7.76 -20.76 0.38
N TRP A 295 -8.31 -19.55 0.28
CA TRP A 295 -8.37 -18.84 -0.99
C TRP A 295 -6.98 -18.57 -1.59
N ALA A 296 -5.94 -18.49 -0.76
CA ALA A 296 -4.58 -18.24 -1.21
C ALA A 296 -3.97 -19.44 -1.96
N SER A 297 -4.59 -20.63 -1.85
CA SER A 297 -4.22 -21.80 -2.64
C SER A 297 -4.52 -21.64 -4.13
N MET A 298 -5.37 -20.67 -4.50
CA MET A 298 -5.79 -20.41 -5.88
C MET A 298 -5.32 -19.04 -6.35
N ASP A 299 -5.14 -18.87 -7.66
CA ASP A 299 -5.01 -17.57 -8.30
C ASP A 299 -6.39 -17.08 -8.74
N ALA A 300 -6.95 -16.16 -7.97
CA ALA A 300 -8.21 -15.46 -8.23
C ALA A 300 -8.30 -14.17 -7.41
N CYS A 301 -9.35 -13.38 -7.65
CA CYS A 301 -9.79 -12.33 -6.73
C CYS A 301 -10.80 -12.92 -5.75
N PRO A 302 -10.41 -13.27 -4.52
CA PRO A 302 -11.33 -13.86 -3.55
C PRO A 302 -12.34 -12.83 -3.04
N ARG A 303 -13.53 -13.30 -2.71
CA ARG A 303 -14.57 -12.61 -1.96
C ARG A 303 -14.89 -13.44 -0.73
N ILE A 304 -14.75 -12.84 0.43
CA ILE A 304 -15.11 -13.47 1.70
C ILE A 304 -16.52 -12.99 2.06
N PRO A 305 -17.47 -13.86 2.46
CA PRO A 305 -18.80 -13.44 2.88
C PRO A 305 -18.76 -12.44 4.05
N ALA A 306 -19.73 -11.54 4.14
CA ALA A 306 -19.78 -10.54 5.23
C ALA A 306 -19.93 -11.19 6.61
N SER A 307 -20.74 -12.25 6.70
CA SER A 307 -20.95 -13.09 7.88
C SER A 307 -19.70 -13.87 8.34
N ALA A 308 -18.59 -13.79 7.61
CA ALA A 308 -17.30 -14.31 8.05
C ALA A 308 -16.61 -13.43 9.09
N PHE A 309 -17.15 -12.24 9.35
CA PHE A 309 -16.71 -11.37 10.43
C PHE A 309 -17.81 -11.38 11.50
N PRO A 310 -17.47 -11.64 12.77
CA PRO A 310 -18.45 -11.76 13.84
C PRO A 310 -19.12 -10.42 14.13
N ASP A 311 -20.44 -10.44 14.33
CA ASP A 311 -21.15 -9.31 14.93
C ASP A 311 -20.91 -9.32 16.44
N LYS A 312 -19.79 -8.75 16.91
CA LYS A 312 -19.39 -8.80 18.35
C LYS A 312 -20.39 -8.12 19.30
N TYR A 313 -21.41 -7.44 18.78
CA TYR A 313 -22.34 -6.60 19.54
C TYR A 313 -23.83 -6.79 19.19
N CYS A 314 -24.18 -7.82 18.40
CA CYS A 314 -25.58 -8.23 18.23
C CYS A 314 -26.04 -8.97 19.50
N LEU A 315 -26.67 -8.24 20.42
CA LEU A 315 -27.50 -8.79 21.51
C LEU A 315 -28.98 -8.69 21.12
#